data_AF-A0ABD1DV37-F1
#
_entry.id   AF-A0ABD1DV37-F1
#
_cell.length_a   1.000
_cell.length_b   1.000
_cell.length_c   1.000
_cell.angle_alpha   90.00
_cell.angle_beta   90.00
_cell.angle_gamma   90.00
#
_symmetry.space_group_name_H-M   'P 1'
#
loop_
_entity.id
_entity.type
_entity.pdbx_description
1 polymer ?
#
loop_
_entity_poly.entity_id
_entity_poly.type
_entity_poly.pdbx_seq_one_letter_code
_entity_poly.pdbx_strand_id
1 'polypeptide(L)'
;MREAATCETIKCKDRQHCLTDLSTHKPRCVSCSYKCPRAKRQQQQPRQFGGSHQHRNQQQPLPPNVKLCGTNNHTYHSWCHMQRDSCNTGFYIDVQHSGVCSFERSHSTPAILSHSPAINVKP
;
A
#
# COMPACT_ATOMS: atom_id res chain seq x y z
N MET A 1 32.56 -5.81 21.32
CA MET A 1 31.74 -5.50 20.13
C MET A 1 30.34 -5.14 20.61
N ARG A 2 29.74 -4.04 20.13
CA ARG A 2 28.34 -3.71 20.49
C ARG A 2 27.42 -4.50 19.56
N GLU A 3 26.54 -5.28 20.14
CA GLU A 3 25.50 -6.01 19.42
C GLU A 3 24.49 -5.03 18.80
N ALA A 4 24.03 -5.32 17.58
CA ALA A 4 23.06 -4.48 16.90
C ALA A 4 21.67 -4.71 17.52
N ALA A 5 20.96 -3.63 17.84
CA ALA A 5 19.60 -3.72 18.37
C ALA A 5 18.67 -4.40 17.37
N THR A 6 17.75 -5.22 17.88
CA THR A 6 16.70 -5.95 17.13
C THR A 6 15.34 -5.69 17.78
N CYS A 7 14.25 -6.12 17.14
CA CYS A 7 12.92 -6.01 17.75
C CYS A 7 12.72 -6.92 18.98
N GLU A 8 13.58 -7.91 19.17
CA GLU A 8 13.59 -8.76 20.36
C GLU A 8 14.22 -8.06 21.58
N THR A 9 15.18 -7.18 21.32
CA THR A 9 16.01 -6.57 22.37
C THR A 9 15.62 -5.12 22.68
N ILE A 10 14.95 -4.44 21.76
CA ILE A 10 14.50 -3.06 21.96
C ILE A 10 13.10 -3.00 22.59
N LYS A 11 12.89 -1.98 23.44
CA LYS A 11 11.55 -1.65 23.96
C LYS A 11 11.08 -0.34 23.35
N CYS A 12 9.98 -0.40 22.60
CA CYS A 12 9.34 0.79 22.05
C CYS A 12 8.55 1.55 23.13
N LYS A 13 8.18 2.81 22.83
CA LYS A 13 7.32 3.61 23.73
C LYS A 13 5.90 3.04 23.78
N ASP A 14 5.11 3.49 24.76
CA ASP A 14 3.73 3.04 24.93
C ASP A 14 2.91 3.13 23.64
N ARG A 15 2.22 2.02 23.31
CA ARG A 15 1.40 1.79 22.11
C ARG A 15 2.16 1.79 20.77
N GLN A 16 3.48 1.87 20.77
CA GLN A 16 4.27 1.62 19.58
C GLN A 16 4.53 0.12 19.40
N HIS A 17 4.60 -0.32 18.15
CA HIS A 17 5.00 -1.68 17.79
C HIS A 17 6.39 -1.62 17.16
N CYS A 18 7.22 -2.62 17.44
CA CYS A 18 8.50 -2.77 16.78
C CYS A 18 8.32 -3.54 15.48
N LEU A 19 8.80 -2.98 14.37
CA LEU A 19 8.84 -3.64 13.07
C LEU A 19 10.29 -3.79 12.61
N THR A 20 10.60 -4.92 11.99
CA THR A 20 11.94 -5.17 11.43
C THR A 20 12.02 -4.61 10.02
N ASP A 21 12.97 -3.72 9.78
CA ASP A 21 13.29 -3.24 8.44
C ASP A 21 14.21 -4.24 7.74
N LEU A 22 13.70 -4.91 6.70
CA LEU A 22 14.46 -5.91 5.94
C LEU A 22 15.62 -5.31 5.13
N SER A 23 15.58 -4.01 4.83
CA SER A 23 16.66 -3.34 4.09
C SER A 23 17.86 -3.00 4.97
N THR A 24 17.61 -2.62 6.22
CA THR A 24 18.67 -2.18 7.15
C THR A 24 18.96 -3.19 8.26
N HIS A 25 18.11 -4.22 8.41
CA HIS A 25 18.06 -5.15 9.54
C HIS A 25 17.91 -4.46 10.90
N LYS A 26 17.41 -3.23 10.94
CA LYS A 26 17.23 -2.45 12.17
C LYS A 26 15.77 -2.43 12.62
N PRO A 27 15.52 -2.36 13.94
CA PRO A 27 14.18 -2.19 14.48
C PRO A 27 13.66 -0.78 14.23
N ARG A 28 12.36 -0.66 13.91
CA ARG A 28 11.63 0.60 13.83
C ARG A 28 10.41 0.57 14.72
N CYS A 29 10.34 1.48 15.69
CA CYS A 29 9.16 1.67 16.51
C CYS A 29 8.16 2.58 15.80
N VAL A 30 6.95 2.07 15.50
CA VAL A 30 5.90 2.82 14.81
C VAL A 30 4.58 2.79 15.56
N SER A 31 3.73 3.78 15.31
CA SER A 31 2.37 3.82 15.84
C SER A 31 1.42 3.11 14.87
N CYS A 32 1.02 1.90 15.23
CA CYS A 32 0.10 1.10 14.41
C CYS A 32 -1.35 1.59 14.52
N SER A 33 -2.02 1.73 13.38
CA SER A 33 -3.46 1.94 13.29
C SER A 33 -4.09 0.83 12.45
N TYR A 34 -4.94 0.01 13.08
CA TYR A 34 -5.61 -1.12 12.41
C TYR A 34 -6.98 -0.74 11.81
N LYS A 35 -7.48 0.46 12.08
CA LYS A 35 -8.75 0.96 11.56
C LYS A 35 -8.48 1.91 10.40
N CYS A 36 -8.69 1.44 9.17
CA CYS A 36 -8.57 2.26 7.98
C CYS A 36 -9.92 2.80 7.52
N PRO A 37 -9.98 4.05 7.03
CA PRO A 37 -11.20 4.58 6.44
C PRO A 37 -11.56 3.75 5.21
N ARG A 38 -12.83 3.34 5.11
CA ARG A 38 -13.34 2.71 3.90
C ARG A 38 -13.43 3.76 2.80
N ALA A 39 -12.87 3.48 1.63
CA ALA A 39 -13.10 4.29 0.46
C ALA A 39 -14.61 4.31 0.19
N LYS A 40 -15.24 5.48 0.32
CA LYS A 40 -16.65 5.64 -0.06
C LYS A 40 -16.74 5.30 -1.54
N ARG A 41 -17.39 4.18 -1.92
CA ARG A 41 -17.82 3.97 -3.31
C ARG A 41 -18.51 5.25 -3.73
N GLN A 42 -18.13 5.82 -4.88
CA GLN A 42 -18.92 6.84 -5.55
C GLN A 42 -20.29 6.24 -5.89
N GLN A 43 -21.18 6.14 -4.91
CA GLN A 43 -22.57 6.41 -5.19
C GLN A 43 -22.56 7.87 -5.61
N GLN A 44 -22.91 8.10 -6.88
CA GLN A 44 -23.25 9.40 -7.42
C GLN A 44 -24.27 10.05 -6.47
N GLN A 45 -23.82 10.81 -5.49
CA GLN A 45 -24.66 11.72 -4.73
C GLN A 45 -24.62 13.05 -5.48
N PRO A 46 -25.76 13.57 -5.97
CA PRO A 46 -25.79 14.92 -6.52
C PRO A 46 -25.34 15.89 -5.43
N ARG A 47 -24.31 16.68 -5.72
CA ARG A 47 -23.77 17.67 -4.79
C ARG A 47 -24.84 18.72 -4.49
N GLN A 48 -25.34 18.74 -3.27
CA GLN A 48 -25.92 19.97 -2.73
C GLN A 48 -24.77 20.82 -2.15
N PHE A 49 -24.72 22.05 -2.64
CA PHE A 49 -23.77 23.09 -2.26
C PHE A 49 -23.89 23.44 -0.77
N GLY A 50 -22.75 23.62 -0.10
CA GLY A 50 -22.69 24.36 1.17
C GLY A 50 -21.50 23.99 2.03
N GLY A 51 -20.55 24.91 2.21
CA GLY A 51 -19.60 24.85 3.32
C GLY A 51 -18.17 25.23 2.98
N SER A 52 -17.86 26.52 3.13
CA SER A 52 -16.55 27.16 3.06
C SER A 52 -15.69 26.82 4.28
N HIS A 53 -14.50 26.23 4.07
CA HIS A 53 -13.39 26.34 5.01
C HIS A 53 -12.07 26.56 4.27
N GLN A 54 -11.59 27.78 4.40
CA GLN A 54 -10.30 28.28 3.95
C GLN A 54 -9.30 28.08 5.09
N HIS A 55 -8.37 27.13 4.98
CA HIS A 55 -7.06 27.21 5.63
C HIS A 55 -6.04 26.41 4.80
N ARG A 56 -5.07 27.16 4.27
CA ARG A 56 -4.01 26.76 3.37
C ARG A 56 -2.82 26.26 4.19
N ASN A 57 -2.48 24.99 4.08
CA ASN A 57 -1.11 24.52 4.30
C ASN A 57 -0.76 23.57 3.14
N GLN A 58 0.22 23.98 2.32
CA GLN A 58 0.65 23.27 1.13
C GLN A 58 1.55 22.09 1.53
N GLN A 59 0.93 20.96 1.81
CA GLN A 59 1.43 19.68 1.34
C GLN A 59 0.37 19.21 0.37
N GLN A 60 0.67 19.22 -0.93
CA GLN A 60 -0.25 18.78 -1.96
C GLN A 60 -0.75 17.39 -1.55
N PRO A 61 -2.02 17.24 -1.12
CA PRO A 61 -2.48 15.95 -0.64
C PRO A 61 -2.53 15.06 -1.86
N LEU A 62 -1.64 14.07 -1.92
CA LEU A 62 -1.81 12.95 -2.82
C LEU A 62 -3.28 12.52 -2.72
N PRO A 63 -4.02 12.40 -3.83
CA PRO A 63 -5.44 12.11 -3.79
C PRO A 63 -5.71 10.98 -2.79
N PRO A 64 -6.79 11.07 -1.97
CA PRO A 64 -7.04 10.15 -0.86
C PRO A 64 -7.24 8.67 -1.27
N ASN A 65 -7.09 8.36 -2.55
CA ASN A 65 -7.17 7.03 -3.17
C ASN A 65 -5.99 6.76 -4.13
N VAL A 66 -4.83 7.40 -3.94
CA VAL A 66 -3.63 7.03 -4.70
C VAL A 66 -3.19 5.64 -4.25
N LYS A 67 -3.17 4.70 -5.19
CA LYS A 67 -2.53 3.39 -5.01
C LYS A 67 -1.06 3.60 -4.65
N LEU A 68 -0.51 2.75 -3.80
CA LEU A 68 0.90 2.81 -3.40
C LEU A 68 1.54 1.47 -3.66
N CYS A 69 2.74 1.46 -4.24
CA CYS A 69 3.56 0.26 -4.26
C CYS A 69 4.43 0.25 -3.00
N GLY A 70 4.29 -0.79 -2.18
CA GLY A 70 5.13 -0.99 -1.00
C GLY A 70 6.51 -1.54 -1.36
N THR A 71 7.47 -1.42 -0.44
CA THR A 71 8.80 -2.05 -0.57
C THR A 71 8.76 -3.57 -0.64
N ASN A 72 7.67 -4.19 -0.20
CA ASN A 72 7.37 -5.61 -0.37
C ASN A 72 6.72 -5.94 -1.74
N ASN A 73 6.70 -4.98 -2.67
CA ASN A 73 6.19 -5.14 -4.03
C ASN A 73 4.68 -5.45 -4.10
N HIS A 74 3.92 -5.07 -3.06
CA HIS A 74 2.46 -5.18 -3.02
C HIS A 74 1.81 -3.80 -3.22
N THR A 75 0.76 -3.75 -4.05
CA THR A 75 -0.04 -2.54 -4.23
C THR A 75 -1.08 -2.36 -3.12
N TYR A 76 -1.01 -1.24 -2.41
CA TYR A 76 -1.98 -0.87 -1.39
C TYR A 76 -2.96 0.19 -1.87
N HIS A 77 -4.19 0.14 -1.34
CA HIS A 77 -5.25 1.11 -1.65
C HIS A 77 -5.03 2.50 -1.04
N SER A 78 -4.16 2.60 -0.03
CA SER A 78 -3.81 3.84 0.67
C SER A 78 -2.65 3.56 1.62
N TRP A 79 -2.03 4.62 2.14
CA TRP A 79 -1.01 4.50 3.19
C TRP A 79 -1.50 3.75 4.44
N CYS A 80 -2.74 3.97 4.90
CA CYS A 80 -3.27 3.26 6.08
C CYS A 80 -3.27 1.74 5.88
N HIS A 81 -3.74 1.27 4.73
CA HIS A 81 -3.77 -0.15 4.40
C HIS A 81 -2.36 -0.75 4.35
N MET A 82 -1.38 -0.02 3.80
CA MET A 82 0.03 -0.41 3.83
C MET A 82 0.57 -0.49 5.27
N GLN A 83 0.33 0.55 6.07
CA GLN A 83 0.80 0.62 7.45
C GLN A 83 0.17 -0.46 8.33
N ARG A 84 -1.11 -0.77 8.11
CA ARG A 84 -1.80 -1.88 8.78
C ARG A 84 -1.14 -3.21 8.47
N ASP A 85 -0.81 -3.46 7.20
CA ASP A 85 -0.15 -4.69 6.78
C ASP A 85 1.28 -4.81 7.33
N SER A 86 2.03 -3.71 7.31
CA SER A 86 3.33 -3.55 7.96
C SER A 86 3.27 -3.96 9.44
N CYS A 87 2.25 -3.46 10.16
CA CYS A 87 2.01 -3.83 11.55
C CYS A 87 1.58 -5.29 11.76
N ASN A 88 0.75 -5.84 10.87
CA ASN A 88 0.29 -7.23 10.97
C ASN A 88 1.43 -8.23 10.73
N THR A 89 2.34 -7.90 9.81
CA THR A 89 3.44 -8.78 9.41
C THR A 89 4.67 -8.65 10.30
N GLY A 90 4.80 -7.56 11.06
CA GLY A 90 5.98 -7.27 11.86
C GLY A 90 7.16 -6.74 11.05
N PHE A 91 6.98 -6.51 9.74
CA PHE A 91 8.01 -5.98 8.86
C PHE A 91 7.71 -4.54 8.48
N TYR A 92 8.75 -3.71 8.46
CA TYR A 92 8.61 -2.33 8.04
C TYR A 92 8.46 -2.25 6.52
N ILE A 93 7.23 -2.02 6.08
CA ILE A 93 6.87 -1.72 4.69
C ILE A 93 6.84 -0.19 4.52
N ASP A 94 7.65 0.32 3.59
CA ASP A 94 7.66 1.74 3.19
C ASP A 94 7.07 1.91 1.79
N VAL A 95 6.79 3.15 1.38
CA VAL A 95 6.38 3.45 0.02
C VAL A 95 7.59 3.37 -0.90
N GLN A 96 7.58 2.44 -1.84
CA GLN A 96 8.58 2.38 -2.91
C GLN A 96 8.29 3.45 -3.96
N HIS A 97 7.04 3.52 -4.44
CA HIS A 97 6.59 4.55 -5.35
C HIS A 97 5.05 4.73 -5.30
N SER A 98 4.56 5.87 -5.76
CA SER A 98 3.13 6.07 -5.98
C SER A 98 2.63 5.28 -7.19
N GLY A 99 1.44 4.72 -7.12
CA GLY A 99 0.82 3.89 -8.16
C GLY A 99 0.81 2.41 -7.80
N VAL A 100 0.49 1.58 -8.78
CA VAL A 100 0.50 0.12 -8.66
C VAL A 100 1.91 -0.44 -8.92
N CYS A 101 2.30 -1.50 -8.23
CA CYS A 101 3.60 -2.14 -8.46
C CYS A 101 3.74 -2.64 -9.90
N SER A 102 4.97 -2.60 -10.43
CA SER A 102 5.23 -2.93 -11.84
C SER A 102 4.88 -4.38 -12.22
N PHE A 103 4.99 -5.32 -11.28
CA PHE A 103 4.72 -6.74 -11.53
C PHE A 103 3.24 -7.10 -11.58
N GLU A 104 2.34 -6.26 -11.04
CA GLU A 104 0.88 -6.48 -11.18
C GLU A 104 0.39 -6.22 -12.60
N ARG A 105 1.16 -5.52 -13.44
CA ARG A 105 0.83 -5.34 -14.87
C ARG A 105 1.04 -6.61 -15.69
N SER A 106 1.82 -7.57 -15.19
CA SER A 106 2.21 -8.77 -15.95
C SER A 106 1.16 -9.90 -15.88
N HIS A 107 0.21 -9.84 -14.96
CA HIS A 107 -0.89 -10.83 -14.83
C HIS A 107 -2.23 -10.29 -15.35
N SER A 108 -2.29 -9.03 -15.77
CA SER A 108 -3.45 -8.43 -16.44
C SER A 108 -3.20 -8.26 -17.94
N THR A 109 -2.64 -9.28 -18.58
CA THR A 109 -2.97 -9.54 -19.97
C THR A 109 -4.03 -10.65 -19.96
N PRO A 110 -5.25 -10.43 -20.48
CA PRO A 110 -5.80 -11.46 -21.33
C PRO A 110 -4.80 -11.52 -22.49
N ALA A 111 -3.79 -12.39 -22.38
CA ALA A 111 -3.12 -12.88 -23.55
C ALA A 111 -4.24 -13.38 -24.46
N ILE A 112 -4.50 -12.66 -25.54
CA ILE A 112 -5.13 -13.25 -26.71
C ILE A 112 -4.22 -14.41 -27.06
N LEU A 113 -4.55 -15.61 -26.57
CA LEU A 113 -3.99 -16.85 -27.06
C LEU A 113 -4.59 -17.06 -28.44
N SER A 114 -4.03 -16.35 -29.41
CA SER A 114 -4.10 -16.66 -30.82
C SER A 114 -3.31 -17.95 -31.05
N HIS A 115 -3.89 -19.10 -30.72
CA HIS A 115 -3.42 -20.38 -31.24
C HIS A 115 -4.65 -21.26 -31.54
N SER A 116 -5.08 -21.23 -32.79
CA SER A 116 -5.77 -22.36 -33.40
C SER A 116 -5.17 -22.52 -34.79
N PRO A 117 -4.46 -23.63 -35.08
CA PRO A 117 -4.23 -23.98 -36.47
C PRO A 117 -5.60 -24.37 -37.05
N ALA A 118 -5.99 -23.70 -38.12
CA ALA A 118 -7.16 -24.07 -38.89
C ALA A 118 -6.91 -25.48 -39.49
N ILE A 119 -7.45 -26.52 -38.87
CA ILE A 119 -7.62 -27.80 -39.56
C ILE A 119 -8.85 -27.64 -40.46
N ASN A 120 -8.59 -27.44 -41.74
CA ASN A 120 -9.61 -27.37 -42.78
C ASN A 120 -10.08 -28.81 -43.08
N VAL A 121 -11.20 -29.22 -42.50
CA VAL A 121 -11.90 -30.46 -42.93
C VAL A 121 -12.94 -30.03 -43.97
N LYS A 122 -12.59 -30.24 -45.24
CA LYS A 122 -13.51 -30.10 -46.37
C LYS A 122 -14.40 -31.36 -46.44
N PRO A 123 -15.69 -31.23 -46.81
CA PRO A 123 -16.64 -32.36 -46.86
C PRO A 123 -16.29 -33.41 -47.92
#